data_AF-R7TVX0-F1
#
_entry.id   AF-R7TVX0-F1
#
_cell.length_a   1.000
_cell.length_b   1.000
_cell.length_c   1.000
_cell.angle_alpha   90.00
_cell.angle_beta   90.00
_cell.angle_gamma   90.00
#
_symmetry.space_group_name_H-M   'P 1'
#
loop_
_entity.id
_entity.type
_entity.pdbx_description
1 polymer ?
#
loop_
_entity_poly.entity_id
_entity_poly.type
_entity_poly.pdbx_seq_one_letter_code
_entity_poly.pdbx_strand_id
1 'polypeptide(L)'
;MWLFLCMSTTNLVLITLERYTMGVHPVFYQTRINKCWILTSITVAWFITISFQGILFFYTSGVKDHDCYVVGLWPSRELEKYFCVYYLIVNFFLPLGVFIGCYGNMLVSTRRRQHVLVNCQVSHEGSDEIRVNYRQTLRLTATQANLTKTMVIVSACFVACWLPSHVHYFITTFQLAKNARFYGRLYRIVTYVALSNVCVNPLIYAFQYEDFKKAARKVIGRRGNDLASTTLSSS
;
A
#
# COMPACT_ATOMS: atom_id res chain seq x y z
N MET A 1 9.78 10.17 13.26
CA MET A 1 9.88 8.93 12.43
C MET A 1 8.53 8.23 12.29
N TRP A 2 7.96 7.68 13.37
CA TRP A 2 6.68 6.94 13.34
C TRP A 2 5.50 7.75 12.77
N LEU A 3 5.47 9.06 12.99
CA LEU A 3 4.49 9.96 12.38
C LEU A 3 4.42 9.85 10.85
N PHE A 4 5.57 9.92 10.17
CA PHE A 4 5.64 9.86 8.70
C PHE A 4 5.21 8.49 8.16
N LEU A 5 5.53 7.42 8.87
CA LEU A 5 5.11 6.07 8.48
C LEU A 5 3.59 5.90 8.65
N CYS A 6 2.98 6.46 9.69
CA CYS A 6 1.52 6.47 9.85
C CYS A 6 0.83 7.36 8.80
N MET A 7 1.39 8.53 8.47
CA MET A 7 0.89 9.35 7.37
C MET A 7 0.92 8.59 6.02
N SER A 8 2.00 7.85 5.75
CA SER A 8 2.10 6.97 4.57
C SER A 8 0.98 5.92 4.56
N THR A 9 0.69 5.31 5.71
CA THR A 9 -0.41 4.35 5.90
C THR A 9 -1.76 4.98 5.57
N THR A 10 -2.04 6.14 6.17
CA THR A 10 -3.27 6.88 5.96
C THR A 10 -3.45 7.25 4.49
N ASN A 11 -2.39 7.69 3.82
CA ASN A 11 -2.42 7.97 2.39
C ASN A 11 -2.72 6.71 1.57
N LEU A 12 -2.12 5.56 1.90
CA LEU A 12 -2.37 4.32 1.19
C LEU A 12 -3.82 3.83 1.35
N VAL A 13 -4.40 3.98 2.54
CA VAL A 13 -5.81 3.70 2.81
C VAL A 13 -6.71 4.63 2.00
N LEU A 14 -6.44 5.95 1.99
CA LEU A 14 -7.20 6.91 1.20
C LEU A 14 -7.15 6.62 -0.30
N ILE A 15 -5.97 6.34 -0.84
CA ILE A 15 -5.80 5.92 -2.24
C ILE A 15 -6.61 4.65 -2.51
N THR A 16 -6.59 3.68 -1.58
CA THR A 16 -7.37 2.45 -1.72
C THR A 16 -8.88 2.74 -1.79
N LEU A 17 -9.40 3.61 -0.91
CA LEU A 17 -10.82 3.97 -0.86
C LEU A 17 -11.26 4.77 -2.08
N GLU A 18 -10.44 5.72 -2.53
CA GLU A 18 -10.65 6.47 -3.78
C GLU A 18 -10.81 5.49 -4.94
N ARG A 19 -9.88 4.55 -5.04
CA ARG A 19 -9.83 3.57 -6.14
C ARG A 19 -10.93 2.55 -6.04
N TYR A 20 -11.29 2.12 -4.84
CA TYR A 20 -12.46 1.29 -4.57
C TYR A 20 -13.72 1.97 -5.10
N THR A 21 -13.92 3.24 -4.75
CA THR A 21 -15.09 4.02 -5.17
C THR A 21 -15.13 4.15 -6.69
N MET A 22 -14.00 4.48 -7.33
CA MET A 22 -13.87 4.55 -8.79
C MET A 22 -14.13 3.19 -9.47
N GLY A 23 -13.63 2.10 -8.90
CA GLY A 23 -13.70 0.76 -9.49
C GLY A 23 -15.03 0.06 -9.28
N VAL A 24 -15.67 0.24 -8.13
CA VAL A 24 -16.93 -0.46 -7.77
C VAL A 24 -18.14 0.43 -8.01
N HIS A 25 -18.06 1.72 -7.72
CA HIS A 25 -19.16 2.68 -7.83
C HIS A 25 -18.83 3.87 -8.76
N PRO A 26 -18.60 3.62 -10.06
CA PRO A 26 -18.10 4.65 -11.00
C PRO A 26 -19.03 5.85 -11.15
N VAL A 27 -20.36 5.65 -11.14
CA VAL A 27 -21.35 6.73 -11.25
C VAL A 27 -21.31 7.63 -10.01
N PHE A 28 -21.24 7.04 -8.82
CA PHE A 28 -21.10 7.80 -7.58
C PHE A 28 -19.78 8.59 -7.58
N TYR A 29 -18.68 7.96 -7.99
CA TYR A 29 -17.37 8.61 -8.08
C TYR A 29 -17.43 9.84 -9.00
N GLN A 30 -17.99 9.71 -10.21
CA GLN A 30 -18.08 10.79 -11.17
C GLN A 30 -19.01 11.94 -10.74
N THR A 31 -20.05 11.65 -9.96
CA THR A 31 -21.05 12.64 -9.56
C THR A 31 -20.77 13.34 -8.23
N ARG A 32 -20.04 12.67 -7.32
CA ARG A 32 -19.87 13.14 -5.93
C ARG A 32 -18.41 13.43 -5.56
N ILE A 33 -17.44 12.72 -6.14
CA ILE A 33 -16.04 12.87 -5.78
C ILE A 33 -15.38 13.90 -6.69
N ASN A 34 -15.04 15.05 -6.12
CA ASN A 34 -14.31 16.12 -6.79
C ASN A 34 -12.96 16.39 -6.09
N LYS A 35 -12.13 17.22 -6.73
CA LYS A 35 -10.77 17.53 -6.22
C LYS A 35 -10.79 18.15 -4.82
N CYS A 36 -11.74 19.04 -4.54
CA CYS A 36 -11.86 19.65 -3.22
C CYS A 36 -12.16 18.61 -2.15
N TRP A 37 -13.10 17.69 -2.42
CA TRP A 37 -13.43 16.58 -1.51
C TRP A 37 -12.21 15.70 -1.21
N ILE A 38 -11.42 15.35 -2.24
CA ILE A 38 -10.20 14.56 -2.07
C ILE A 38 -9.19 15.32 -1.20
N LEU A 39 -8.93 16.59 -1.50
CA LEU A 39 -7.99 17.42 -0.75
C LEU A 39 -8.42 17.58 0.71
N THR A 40 -9.69 17.89 0.96
CA THR A 40 -10.24 17.98 2.33
C THR A 40 -10.09 16.65 3.07
N SER A 41 -10.38 15.51 2.41
CA SER A 41 -10.23 14.19 3.02
C SER A 41 -8.79 13.89 3.43
N ILE A 42 -7.81 14.23 2.59
CA ILE A 42 -6.38 14.09 2.89
C ILE A 42 -5.99 14.96 4.09
N THR A 43 -6.37 16.24 4.07
CA THR A 43 -6.05 17.18 5.15
C THR A 43 -6.63 16.75 6.49
N VAL A 44 -7.91 16.35 6.52
CA VAL A 44 -8.57 15.85 7.74
C VAL A 44 -7.86 14.60 8.26
N ALA A 45 -7.53 13.65 7.38
CA ALA A 45 -6.86 12.44 7.77
C ALA A 45 -5.43 12.68 8.32
N TRP A 46 -4.72 13.68 7.79
CA TRP A 46 -3.42 14.10 8.32
C TRP A 46 -3.55 14.71 9.71
N PHE A 47 -4.51 15.61 9.94
CA PHE A 47 -4.74 16.17 11.27
C PHE A 47 -5.05 15.07 12.29
N ILE A 48 -5.94 14.13 11.96
CA ILE A 48 -6.26 12.97 12.82
C ILE A 48 -4.99 12.17 13.12
N THR A 49 -4.16 11.89 12.11
CA THR A 49 -2.93 11.12 12.27
C THR A 49 -1.90 11.86 13.14
N ILE A 50 -1.73 13.16 12.95
CA ILE A 50 -0.82 14.01 13.73
C ILE A 50 -1.26 14.07 15.19
N SER A 51 -2.54 14.36 15.44
CA SER A 51 -3.08 14.44 16.79
C SER A 51 -2.91 13.12 17.54
N PHE A 52 -3.26 12.01 16.89
CA PHE A 52 -3.10 10.68 17.47
C PHE A 52 -1.64 10.34 17.80
N GLN A 53 -0.73 10.58 16.86
CA GLN A 53 0.70 10.28 17.05
C GLN A 53 1.39 11.22 18.02
N GLY A 54 0.93 12.47 18.12
CA GLY A 54 1.42 13.44 19.10
C GLY A 54 1.14 12.99 20.53
N ILE A 55 -0.08 12.49 20.80
CA ILE A 55 -0.46 11.93 22.11
C ILE A 55 0.45 10.74 22.46
N LEU A 56 0.66 9.81 21.52
CA LEU A 56 1.53 8.66 21.77
C LEU A 56 2.99 9.05 21.99
N PHE A 57 3.50 10.04 21.25
CA PHE A 57 4.86 10.54 21.42
C PHE A 57 5.08 11.11 22.81
N PHE A 58 4.10 11.86 23.34
CA PHE A 58 4.14 12.42 24.69
C PHE A 58 4.32 11.36 25.78
N TYR A 59 3.69 10.19 25.65
CA TYR A 59 3.78 9.11 26.63
C TYR A 59 4.94 8.13 26.39
N THR A 60 5.59 8.15 25.24
CA THR A 60 6.62 7.17 24.86
C THR A 60 8.04 7.73 24.81
N SER A 61 8.18 9.05 24.89
CA SER A 61 9.47 9.74 24.82
C SER A 61 9.61 10.78 25.92
N GLY A 62 10.83 10.96 26.41
CA GLY A 62 11.15 11.98 27.41
C GLY A 62 12.61 12.42 27.32
N VAL A 63 12.91 13.55 27.96
CA VAL A 63 14.26 14.12 28.05
C VAL A 63 14.62 14.31 29.53
N LYS A 64 15.81 13.84 29.92
CA LYS A 64 16.42 13.92 31.26
C LYS A 64 17.90 14.04 31.01
N ASP A 65 18.53 14.98 31.70
CA ASP A 65 19.97 15.20 31.63
C ASP A 65 20.49 15.36 30.18
N HIS A 66 19.72 16.07 29.34
CA HIS A 66 19.98 16.31 27.92
C HIS A 66 19.99 15.07 26.99
N ASP A 67 19.72 13.88 27.52
CA ASP A 67 19.55 12.67 26.75
C ASP A 67 18.07 12.36 26.47
N CYS A 68 17.76 12.06 25.21
CA CYS A 68 16.45 11.58 24.80
C CYS A 68 16.34 10.08 25.06
N TYR A 69 15.40 9.67 25.91
CA TYR A 69 15.11 8.25 26.13
C TYR A 69 13.70 7.89 25.68
N VAL A 70 13.61 6.68 25.11
CA VAL A 70 12.35 6.00 24.83
C VAL A 70 11.97 5.24 26.10
N VAL A 71 11.60 5.97 27.14
CA VAL A 71 10.96 5.37 28.32
C VAL A 71 9.47 5.66 28.17
N GLY A 72 8.67 4.60 28.10
CA GLY A 72 7.23 4.72 28.20
C GLY A 72 6.87 5.33 29.54
N LEU A 73 6.64 6.65 29.57
CA LEU A 73 6.11 7.44 30.68
C LEU A 73 4.60 7.16 30.82
N TRP A 74 4.21 5.89 30.67
CA TRP A 74 2.84 5.46 30.82
C TRP A 74 2.46 5.57 32.30
N PRO A 75 1.40 6.32 32.64
CA PRO A 75 0.92 6.46 34.01
C PRO A 75 0.62 5.12 34.71
N SER A 76 0.21 4.10 33.94
CA SER A 76 -0.03 2.76 34.43
C SER A 76 0.25 1.70 33.36
N ARG A 77 0.57 0.47 33.80
CA ARG A 77 0.76 -0.69 32.91
C ARG A 77 -0.50 -1.07 32.15
N GLU A 78 -1.66 -0.88 32.76
CA GLU A 78 -2.94 -1.15 32.09
C GLU A 78 -3.20 -0.17 30.96
N LEU A 79 -2.84 1.11 31.15
CA LEU A 79 -2.93 2.11 30.10
C LEU A 79 -1.96 1.82 28.95
N GLU A 80 -0.72 1.41 29.24
CA GLU A 80 0.26 0.96 28.24
C GLU A 80 -0.30 -0.18 27.36
N LYS A 81 -0.86 -1.23 27.98
CA LYS A 81 -1.47 -2.36 27.25
C LYS A 81 -2.67 -1.94 26.42
N TYR A 82 -3.56 -1.11 26.99
CA TYR A 82 -4.73 -0.60 26.29
C TYR A 82 -4.32 0.17 25.03
N PHE A 83 -3.39 1.12 25.15
CA PHE A 83 -2.90 1.88 24.01
C PHE A 83 -2.13 1.01 23.01
N CYS A 84 -1.45 -0.04 23.46
CA CYS A 84 -0.82 -1.00 22.56
C CYS A 84 -1.84 -1.71 21.68
N VAL A 85 -2.90 -2.28 22.27
CA VAL A 85 -3.99 -2.95 21.53
C VAL A 85 -4.71 -1.97 20.62
N TYR A 86 -5.03 -0.77 21.13
CA TYR A 86 -5.65 0.28 20.34
C TYR A 86 -4.80 0.69 19.14
N TYR A 87 -3.50 0.89 19.34
CA TYR A 87 -2.55 1.23 18.28
C TYR A 87 -2.50 0.15 17.19
N LEU A 88 -2.46 -1.13 17.58
CA LEU A 88 -2.50 -2.27 16.66
C LEU A 88 -3.80 -2.32 15.84
N ILE A 89 -4.95 -2.09 16.49
CA ILE A 89 -6.24 -2.08 15.80
C ILE A 89 -6.26 -0.96 14.75
N VAL A 90 -5.90 0.26 15.15
CA VAL A 90 -6.01 1.45 14.28
C VAL A 90 -4.96 1.46 13.17
N ASN A 91 -3.72 1.05 13.44
CA ASN A 91 -2.61 1.18 12.47
C ASN A 91 -2.33 -0.10 11.67
N PHE A 92 -2.85 -1.25 12.10
CA PHE A 92 -2.59 -2.52 11.43
C PHE A 92 -3.88 -3.23 11.02
N PHE A 93 -4.74 -3.63 11.97
CA PHE A 93 -5.89 -4.48 11.64
C PHE A 93 -6.98 -3.78 10.85
N LEU A 94 -7.31 -2.52 11.17
CA LEU A 94 -8.29 -1.75 10.43
C LEU A 94 -7.81 -1.47 8.99
N PRO A 95 -6.59 -0.95 8.75
CA PRO A 95 -6.04 -0.83 7.39
C PRO A 95 -6.00 -2.16 6.64
N LEU A 96 -5.60 -3.25 7.30
CA LEU A 96 -5.58 -4.60 6.70
C LEU A 96 -6.99 -5.03 6.27
N GLY A 97 -8.00 -4.83 7.11
CA GLY A 97 -9.40 -5.12 6.79
C GLY A 97 -9.90 -4.31 5.60
N VAL A 98 -9.58 -3.01 5.56
CA VAL A 98 -9.91 -2.13 4.42
C VAL A 98 -9.24 -2.63 3.14
N PHE A 99 -7.96 -2.99 3.18
CA PHE A 99 -7.25 -3.53 2.02
C PHE A 99 -7.89 -4.83 1.52
N ILE A 100 -8.15 -5.80 2.40
CA ILE A 100 -8.76 -7.08 2.03
C ILE A 100 -10.14 -6.85 1.40
N GLY A 101 -11.01 -6.09 2.06
CA GLY A 101 -12.37 -5.83 1.58
C GLY A 101 -12.39 -5.06 0.25
N CYS A 102 -11.64 -3.97 0.16
CA CYS A 102 -11.62 -3.13 -1.03
C CYS A 102 -11.01 -3.85 -2.23
N TYR A 103 -9.87 -4.52 -2.06
CA TYR A 103 -9.22 -5.23 -3.16
C TYR A 103 -9.99 -6.46 -3.61
N GLY A 104 -10.58 -7.22 -2.67
CA GLY A 104 -11.46 -8.34 -3.01
C GLY A 104 -12.61 -7.89 -3.91
N ASN A 105 -13.35 -6.87 -3.50
CA ASN A 105 -14.47 -6.32 -4.26
C ASN A 105 -14.04 -5.71 -5.59
N MET A 106 -12.92 -4.99 -5.63
CA MET A 106 -12.40 -4.39 -6.85
C MET A 106 -11.98 -5.43 -7.89
N LEU A 107 -11.34 -6.52 -7.47
CA LEU A 107 -10.95 -7.64 -8.34
C LEU A 107 -12.19 -8.35 -8.88
N VAL A 108 -13.20 -8.60 -8.04
CA VAL A 108 -14.47 -9.22 -8.46
C VAL A 108 -15.21 -8.31 -9.45
N SER A 109 -15.36 -7.03 -9.15
CA SER A 109 -16.00 -6.04 -10.02
C SER A 109 -15.34 -5.97 -11.39
N THR A 110 -14.01 -5.89 -11.40
CA THR A 110 -13.22 -5.79 -12.64
C THR A 110 -13.31 -7.06 -13.48
N ARG A 111 -13.22 -8.24 -12.86
CA ARG A 111 -13.36 -9.55 -13.55
C ARG A 111 -14.76 -9.71 -14.14
N ARG A 112 -15.81 -9.34 -13.40
CA ARG A 112 -17.19 -9.38 -13.90
C ARG A 112 -17.37 -8.47 -15.11
N ARG A 113 -16.84 -7.24 -15.08
CA ARG A 113 -16.89 -6.32 -16.22
C ARG A 113 -16.15 -6.87 -17.44
N GLN A 114 -14.95 -7.41 -17.27
CA GLN A 114 -14.20 -8.02 -18.37
C GLN A 114 -14.96 -9.20 -19.00
N HIS A 115 -15.54 -10.08 -18.18
CA HIS A 115 -16.29 -11.23 -18.67
C HIS A 115 -17.55 -10.82 -19.46
N VAL A 116 -18.32 -9.85 -18.95
CA VAL A 116 -19.50 -9.33 -19.65
C VAL A 116 -19.10 -8.69 -20.98
N LEU A 117 -18.05 -7.87 -20.98
CA LEU A 117 -17.53 -7.23 -22.20
C LEU A 117 -17.14 -8.29 -23.25
N VAL A 118 -16.35 -9.30 -22.88
CA VAL A 118 -15.92 -10.35 -23.81
C VAL A 118 -17.10 -11.14 -24.39
N ASN A 119 -18.11 -11.45 -23.57
CA ASN A 119 -19.28 -12.19 -24.05
C ASN A 119 -20.20 -11.34 -24.95
N CYS A 120 -20.32 -10.03 -24.70
CA CYS A 120 -21.05 -9.11 -25.58
C CYS A 120 -20.38 -8.97 -26.95
N GLN A 121 -19.05 -9.11 -27.05
CA GLN A 121 -18.34 -9.06 -28.34
C GLN A 121 -18.77 -10.17 -29.30
N VAL A 122 -19.08 -11.37 -28.77
CA VAL A 122 -19.48 -12.52 -29.58
C VAL A 122 -20.89 -12.34 -30.17
N SER A 123 -21.71 -11.48 -29.58
CA SER A 123 -23.13 -11.33 -29.93
C SER A 123 -23.42 -10.23 -30.97
N HIS A 124 -22.46 -9.36 -31.27
CA HIS A 124 -22.66 -8.22 -32.19
C HIS A 124 -21.69 -8.24 -33.38
N GLU A 125 -22.18 -8.67 -34.55
CA GLU A 125 -21.66 -8.22 -35.86
C GLU A 125 -22.07 -6.76 -36.12
N GLY A 126 -21.73 -5.86 -35.19
CA GLY A 126 -22.12 -4.45 -35.21
C GLY A 126 -21.11 -3.55 -35.94
N SER A 127 -21.60 -2.37 -36.36
CA SER A 127 -20.86 -1.29 -37.02
C SER A 127 -19.48 -0.99 -36.38
N ASP A 128 -18.53 -0.52 -37.20
CA ASP A 128 -17.15 -0.29 -36.76
C ASP A 128 -17.02 0.63 -35.54
N GLU A 129 -17.94 1.59 -35.36
CA GLU A 129 -17.97 2.49 -34.20
C GLU A 129 -18.21 1.74 -32.88
N ILE A 130 -19.11 0.76 -32.86
CA ILE A 130 -19.40 -0.07 -31.68
C ILE A 130 -18.16 -0.92 -31.32
N ARG A 131 -17.47 -1.47 -32.33
CA ARG A 131 -16.24 -2.25 -32.14
C ARG A 131 -15.10 -1.40 -31.56
N VAL A 132 -14.97 -0.14 -32.01
CA VAL A 132 -13.96 0.80 -31.50
C VAL A 132 -14.25 1.16 -30.03
N ASN A 133 -15.50 1.54 -29.71
CA ASN A 133 -15.91 1.86 -28.35
C ASN A 133 -15.70 0.66 -27.39
N TYR A 134 -16.09 -0.53 -27.82
CA TYR A 134 -15.85 -1.77 -27.07
C TYR A 134 -14.36 -1.99 -26.74
N ARG A 135 -13.50 -1.91 -27.76
CA ARG A 135 -12.04 -2.09 -27.58
C ARG A 135 -11.47 -1.06 -26.62
N GLN A 136 -11.97 0.19 -26.66
CA GLN A 136 -11.57 1.24 -25.73
C GLN A 136 -12.00 0.90 -24.29
N THR A 137 -13.26 0.52 -24.06
CA THR A 137 -13.76 0.14 -22.72
C THR A 137 -13.03 -1.07 -22.14
N LEU A 138 -12.72 -2.07 -22.97
CA LEU A 138 -11.94 -3.24 -22.55
C LEU A 138 -10.52 -2.84 -22.12
N ARG A 139 -9.85 -1.98 -22.90
CA ARG A 139 -8.52 -1.44 -22.55
C ARG A 139 -8.56 -0.66 -21.26
N LEU A 140 -9.55 0.21 -21.05
CA LEU A 140 -9.72 0.97 -19.81
C LEU A 140 -9.90 0.02 -18.60
N THR A 141 -10.72 -1.02 -18.75
CA THR A 141 -10.95 -2.01 -17.68
C THR A 141 -9.69 -2.81 -17.38
N ALA A 142 -8.92 -3.21 -18.39
CA ALA A 142 -7.63 -3.88 -18.20
C ALA A 142 -6.60 -2.97 -17.51
N THR A 143 -6.54 -1.69 -17.87
CA THR A 143 -5.71 -0.69 -17.18
C THR A 143 -6.11 -0.57 -15.72
N GLN A 144 -7.41 -0.51 -15.41
CA GLN A 144 -7.88 -0.52 -14.02
C GLN A 144 -7.44 -1.78 -13.27
N ALA A 145 -7.56 -2.97 -13.87
CA ALA A 145 -7.10 -4.23 -13.27
C ALA A 145 -5.60 -4.20 -12.93
N ASN A 146 -4.78 -3.66 -13.84
CA ASN A 146 -3.35 -3.53 -13.64
C ASN A 146 -3.02 -2.55 -12.51
N LEU A 147 -3.75 -1.44 -12.40
CA LEU A 147 -3.61 -0.49 -11.30
C LEU A 147 -3.99 -1.13 -9.95
N THR A 148 -5.10 -1.87 -9.91
CA THR A 148 -5.51 -2.66 -8.72
C THR A 148 -4.43 -3.64 -8.31
N LYS A 149 -3.85 -4.36 -9.27
CA LYS A 149 -2.78 -5.33 -9.00
C LYS A 149 -1.57 -4.67 -8.33
N THR A 150 -1.15 -3.49 -8.79
CA THR A 150 -0.11 -2.73 -8.10
C THR A 150 -0.53 -2.32 -6.70
N MET A 151 -1.74 -1.82 -6.50
CA MET A 151 -2.19 -1.37 -5.17
C MET A 151 -2.20 -2.53 -4.17
N VAL A 152 -2.59 -3.73 -4.61
CA VAL A 152 -2.48 -4.97 -3.84
C VAL A 152 -1.02 -5.25 -3.46
N ILE A 153 -0.08 -5.15 -4.41
CA ILE A 153 1.35 -5.38 -4.15
C ILE A 153 1.89 -4.34 -3.15
N VAL A 154 1.61 -3.05 -3.35
CA VAL A 154 2.02 -1.97 -2.44
C VAL A 154 1.53 -2.23 -1.03
N SER A 155 0.26 -2.62 -0.89
CA SER A 155 -0.37 -2.85 0.42
C SER A 155 0.14 -4.14 1.07
N ALA A 156 0.42 -5.19 0.30
CA ALA A 156 1.03 -6.41 0.81
C ALA A 156 2.45 -6.16 1.35
N CYS A 157 3.27 -5.41 0.59
CA CYS A 157 4.59 -4.99 1.04
C CYS A 157 4.51 -4.10 2.29
N PHE A 158 3.53 -3.19 2.33
CA PHE A 158 3.25 -2.40 3.52
C PHE A 158 3.01 -3.28 4.76
N VAL A 159 2.10 -4.26 4.65
CA VAL A 159 1.78 -5.19 5.75
C VAL A 159 3.02 -5.98 6.17
N ALA A 160 3.81 -6.48 5.22
CA ALA A 160 5.03 -7.24 5.50
C ALA A 160 6.12 -6.41 6.20
N CYS A 161 6.30 -5.15 5.82
CA CYS A 161 7.25 -4.25 6.47
C CYS A 161 6.82 -3.89 7.91
N TRP A 162 5.51 -3.78 8.16
CA TRP A 162 4.99 -3.31 9.44
C TRP A 162 4.71 -4.42 10.46
N LEU A 163 4.35 -5.62 10.00
CA LEU A 163 3.97 -6.73 10.88
C LEU A 163 5.04 -7.05 11.93
N PRO A 164 6.35 -7.15 11.61
CA PRO A 164 7.39 -7.46 12.60
C PRO A 164 7.46 -6.44 13.73
N SER A 165 7.33 -5.14 13.42
CA SER A 165 7.34 -4.06 14.41
C SER A 165 6.13 -4.09 15.32
N HIS A 166 4.94 -4.34 14.76
CA HIS A 166 3.70 -4.48 15.53
C HIS A 166 3.72 -5.70 16.46
N VAL A 167 4.24 -6.84 15.98
CA VAL A 167 4.43 -8.05 16.79
C VAL A 167 5.45 -7.79 17.91
N HIS A 168 6.59 -7.15 17.61
CA HIS A 168 7.58 -6.78 18.62
C HIS A 168 7.01 -5.84 19.68
N TYR A 169 6.23 -4.84 19.27
CA TYR A 169 5.56 -3.90 20.17
C TYR A 169 4.61 -4.65 21.11
N PHE A 170 3.76 -5.54 20.59
CA PHE A 170 2.86 -6.39 21.37
C PHE A 170 3.61 -7.28 22.38
N ILE A 171 4.62 -8.02 21.91
CA ILE A 171 5.41 -8.93 22.77
C ILE A 171 6.10 -8.16 23.90
N THR A 172 6.63 -6.97 23.60
CA THR A 172 7.36 -6.16 24.59
C THR A 172 6.40 -5.58 25.64
N THR A 173 5.24 -5.06 25.22
CA THR A 173 4.23 -4.49 26.15
C THR A 173 3.60 -5.56 27.06
N PHE A 174 3.30 -6.74 26.52
CA PHE A 174 2.72 -7.85 27.30
C PHE A 174 3.77 -8.73 28.00
N GLN A 175 5.06 -8.39 27.88
CA GLN A 175 6.18 -9.11 28.50
C GLN A 175 6.20 -10.61 28.14
N LEU A 176 5.76 -10.96 26.93
CA LEU A 176 5.64 -12.34 26.46
C LEU A 176 7.02 -12.99 26.18
N ALA A 177 8.08 -12.18 26.07
CA ALA A 177 9.44 -12.66 25.91
C ALA A 177 10.41 -11.88 26.81
N LYS A 178 11.19 -12.60 27.62
CA LYS A 178 12.13 -12.02 28.61
C LYS A 178 13.19 -11.09 28.00
N ASN A 179 13.53 -11.29 26.73
CA ASN A 179 14.56 -10.52 26.01
C ASN A 179 13.99 -9.47 25.04
N ALA A 180 12.66 -9.35 24.94
CA ALA A 180 12.04 -8.31 24.14
C ALA A 180 12.11 -6.98 24.89
N ARG A 181 12.81 -6.01 24.28
CA ARG A 181 13.04 -4.69 24.87
C ARG A 181 12.88 -3.62 23.79
N PHE A 182 12.46 -2.43 24.18
CA PHE A 182 12.40 -1.24 23.32
C PHE A 182 13.78 -0.64 23.00
N TYR A 183 14.84 -1.29 23.47
CA TYR A 183 16.24 -1.01 23.15
C TYR A 183 16.94 -2.35 22.91
N GLY A 184 17.72 -2.47 21.83
CA GLY A 184 18.42 -3.71 21.52
C GLY A 184 18.56 -4.00 20.02
N ARG A 185 19.12 -5.17 19.69
CA ARG A 185 19.36 -5.57 18.30
C ARG A 185 18.06 -5.89 17.57
N LEU A 186 17.16 -6.66 18.20
CA LEU A 186 15.87 -7.05 17.61
C LEU A 186 15.00 -5.82 17.30
N TYR A 187 14.85 -4.91 18.26
CA TYR A 187 14.12 -3.65 18.08
C TYR A 187 14.65 -2.83 16.89
N ARG A 188 15.98 -2.73 16.75
CA ARG A 188 16.61 -2.03 15.61
C ARG A 188 16.28 -2.71 14.29
N ILE A 189 16.39 -4.04 14.21
CA ILE A 189 16.09 -4.81 12.99
C ILE A 189 14.63 -4.60 12.57
N VAL A 190 13.67 -4.81 13.47
CA VAL A 190 12.24 -4.64 13.12
C VAL A 190 11.92 -3.21 12.74
N THR A 191 12.54 -2.22 13.40
CA THR A 191 12.41 -0.80 13.05
C THR A 191 12.95 -0.51 11.65
N TYR A 192 14.11 -1.06 11.27
CA TYR A 192 14.64 -0.92 9.91
C TYR A 192 13.75 -1.58 8.86
N VAL A 193 13.16 -2.73 9.16
CA VAL A 193 12.18 -3.38 8.29
C VAL A 193 10.95 -2.50 8.10
N ALA A 194 10.42 -1.88 9.16
CA ALA A 194 9.32 -0.92 9.04
C ALA A 194 9.71 0.33 8.25
N LEU A 195 10.95 0.82 8.42
CA LEU A 195 11.47 1.97 7.67
C LEU A 195 11.62 1.71 6.17
N SER A 196 11.91 0.47 5.79
CA SER A 196 12.02 0.09 4.38
C SER A 196 10.74 0.36 3.57
N ASN A 197 9.60 0.52 4.26
CA ASN A 197 8.32 0.97 3.67
C ASN A 197 8.46 2.24 2.82
N VAL A 198 9.38 3.14 3.17
CA VAL A 198 9.64 4.37 2.40
C VAL A 198 10.15 4.05 1.00
N CYS A 199 10.98 3.01 0.85
CA CYS A 199 11.55 2.59 -0.43
C CYS A 199 10.58 1.74 -1.27
N VAL A 200 9.62 1.08 -0.64
CA VAL A 200 8.60 0.24 -1.31
C VAL A 200 7.82 1.06 -2.34
N ASN A 201 7.46 2.30 -1.99
CA ASN A 201 6.64 3.16 -2.84
C ASN A 201 7.35 3.48 -4.19
N PRO A 202 8.54 4.11 -4.25
CA PRO A 202 9.26 4.33 -5.51
C PRO A 202 9.65 3.05 -6.26
N LEU A 203 10.06 1.99 -5.55
CA LEU A 203 10.47 0.73 -6.18
C LEU A 203 9.32 0.10 -6.95
N ILE A 204 8.12 0.08 -6.39
CA ILE A 204 6.96 -0.49 -7.08
C ILE A 204 6.64 0.32 -8.35
N TYR A 205 6.65 1.66 -8.29
CA TYR A 205 6.44 2.47 -9.49
C TYR A 205 7.53 2.22 -10.55
N ALA A 206 8.81 2.19 -10.16
CA ALA A 206 9.93 1.93 -11.06
C ALA A 206 9.82 0.55 -11.74
N PHE A 207 9.48 -0.50 -10.98
CA PHE A 207 9.28 -1.84 -11.51
C PHE A 207 7.97 -2.02 -12.28
N GLN A 208 7.01 -1.11 -12.13
CA GLN A 208 5.73 -1.19 -12.84
C GLN A 208 5.68 -0.37 -14.13
N TYR A 209 6.58 0.60 -14.32
CA TYR A 209 6.69 1.30 -15.61
C TYR A 209 6.87 0.28 -16.74
N GLU A 210 5.84 0.17 -17.57
CA GLU A 210 5.82 -0.61 -18.81
C GLU A 210 7.02 -0.25 -19.68
N ASP A 211 7.44 1.02 -19.67
CA ASP A 211 8.60 1.50 -20.41
C ASP A 211 9.91 0.96 -19.85
N PHE A 212 10.04 0.78 -18.53
CA PHE A 212 11.20 0.12 -17.94
C PHE A 212 11.23 -1.38 -18.25
N LYS A 213 10.07 -2.07 -18.20
CA LYS A 213 9.96 -3.49 -18.60
C LYS A 213 10.21 -3.70 -20.09
N LYS A 214 9.77 -2.76 -20.95
CA LYS A 214 10.02 -2.77 -22.39
C LYS A 214 11.49 -2.46 -22.69
N ALA A 215 12.09 -1.48 -22.03
CA ALA A 215 13.51 -1.17 -22.13
C ALA A 215 14.38 -2.33 -21.65
N ALA A 216 14.08 -2.92 -20.49
CA ALA A 216 14.79 -4.09 -19.96
C ALA A 216 14.68 -5.30 -20.90
N ARG A 217 13.49 -5.61 -21.42
CA ARG A 217 13.33 -6.65 -22.46
C ARG A 217 14.09 -6.33 -23.74
N LYS A 218 14.15 -5.05 -24.15
CA LYS A 218 14.90 -4.62 -25.34
C LYS A 218 16.41 -4.75 -25.14
N VAL A 219 16.92 -4.48 -23.94
CA VAL A 219 18.35 -4.65 -23.59
C VAL A 219 18.71 -6.13 -23.48
N ILE A 220 17.88 -6.94 -22.82
CA ILE A 220 18.12 -8.39 -22.66
C ILE A 220 17.94 -9.14 -23.99
N GLY A 221 16.94 -8.78 -24.78
CA GLY A 221 16.69 -9.35 -26.11
C GLY A 221 17.77 -8.97 -27.14
N ARG A 222 18.38 -7.78 -27.02
CA ARG A 222 19.56 -7.41 -27.84
C ARG A 222 20.79 -8.23 -27.45
N ARG A 223 21.04 -8.42 -26.16
CA ARG A 223 22.15 -9.28 -25.69
C ARG A 223 22.04 -10.74 -26.17
N GLY A 224 20.83 -11.28 -26.28
CA GLY A 224 20.60 -12.62 -26.84
C GLY A 224 20.92 -12.73 -28.34
N ASN A 225 20.58 -11.71 -29.12
CA ASN A 225 20.88 -11.67 -30.56
C ASN A 225 22.36 -11.39 -30.85
N ASP A 226 23.04 -10.60 -30.03
CA ASP A 226 24.49 -10.32 -30.18
C ASP A 226 25.35 -11.55 -29.84
N LEU A 227 24.92 -12.40 -28.89
CA LEU A 227 25.59 -13.68 -28.63
C LEU A 227 25.33 -14.74 -29.73
N ALA A 228 24.16 -14.72 -30.36
CA ALA A 228 23.82 -15.63 -31.46
C ALA A 228 24.53 -15.26 -32.78
N SER A 229 24.72 -13.96 -33.06
CA SER A 229 25.45 -13.50 -34.25
C SER A 229 26.96 -13.77 -34.16
N THR A 230 27.55 -13.68 -32.95
CA THR A 230 28.98 -13.97 -32.73
C THR A 230 29.30 -15.48 -32.83
N THR A 231 28.34 -16.35 -32.53
CA THR A 231 28.49 -17.81 -32.68
C THR A 231 28.26 -18.30 -34.11
N LEU A 232 27.46 -17.59 -34.91
CA LEU A 232 27.25 -17.89 -36.33
C LEU A 232 28.36 -17.37 -37.25
N SER A 233 29.18 -16.40 -36.82
CA SER A 233 30.32 -15.89 -37.59
C SER A 233 31.64 -16.64 -37.34
N SER A 234 31.61 -17.69 -36.50
CA SER A 234 32.76 -18.49 -36.09
C SER A 234 32.67 -19.96 -36.52
N SER A 235 31.71 -20.28 -37.40
CA SER A 235 31.60 -21.55 -38.14
C SER A 235 31.74 -21.28 -39.63
#